data_AF-A0A818P9L5-F1
#
_entry.id   AF-A0A818P9L5-F1
#
_cell.length_a   1.000
_cell.length_b   1.000
_cell.length_c   1.000
_cell.angle_alpha   90.00
_cell.angle_beta   90.00
_cell.angle_gamma   90.00
#
_symmetry.space_group_name_H-M   'P 1'
#
loop_
_entity.id
_entity.type
_entity.pdbx_description
1 polymer ?
#
loop_
_entity_poly.entity_id
_entity_poly.type
_entity_poly.pdbx_seq_one_letter_code
_entity_poly.pdbx_strand_id
1 'polypeptide(L)'
;MKRVRRGTTMDSGENQHKFFSMLIPLHDQRWLFVNWHTNKLWIVDQQGKPKLIKETKIRNIRNVCIAPNSSYVAIRTEKPSAVKLYKLD
;
A
#
# COMPACT_ATOMS: atom_id res chain seq x y z
N MET A 1 12.53 31.79 0.63
CA MET A 1 11.09 32.05 0.84
C MET A 1 10.35 30.72 0.70
N LYS A 2 9.98 30.07 1.82
CA LYS A 2 9.28 28.76 1.79
C LYS A 2 7.81 28.99 1.45
N ARG A 3 7.28 28.31 0.44
CA ARG A 3 5.85 28.42 0.08
C ARG A 3 5.02 27.72 1.15
N VAL A 4 4.08 28.43 1.77
CA VAL A 4 3.17 27.88 2.78
C VAL A 4 1.77 27.85 2.20
N ARG A 5 1.08 26.71 2.27
CA ARG A 5 -0.36 26.61 1.97
C ARG A 5 -1.07 26.12 3.24
N ARG A 6 -2.02 26.90 3.76
CA ARG A 6 -2.80 26.60 4.98
C ARG A 6 -1.94 26.21 6.20
N GLY A 7 -0.92 27.01 6.53
CA GLY A 7 -0.16 26.86 7.77
C GLY A 7 0.82 25.69 7.84
N THR A 8 1.03 24.94 6.75
CA THR A 8 2.04 23.87 6.69
C THR A 8 3.22 24.31 5.83
N THR A 9 4.43 24.27 6.37
CA THR A 9 5.68 24.51 5.63
C THR A 9 5.84 23.45 4.54
N MET A 10 5.81 23.86 3.27
CA MET A 10 6.15 22.96 2.17
C MET A 10 7.67 22.94 2.00
N ASP A 11 8.36 22.22 2.89
CA ASP A 11 9.67 21.70 2.54
C ASP A 11 9.47 20.47 1.65
N SER A 12 10.00 20.55 0.44
CA SER A 12 9.89 19.57 -0.65
C SER A 12 10.49 18.18 -0.34
N GLY A 13 10.97 17.95 0.89
CA GLY A 13 11.46 16.66 1.40
C GLY A 13 10.52 15.96 2.39
N GLU A 14 9.77 16.67 3.25
CA GLU A 14 9.05 16.03 4.37
C GLU A 14 7.72 15.38 3.99
N ASN A 15 7.12 15.79 2.87
CA ASN A 15 5.87 15.22 2.37
C ASN A 15 6.08 14.18 1.25
N GLN A 16 7.35 13.79 1.02
CA GLN A 16 7.78 12.58 0.30
C GLN A 16 6.79 11.43 0.52
N HIS A 17 6.62 11.12 1.80
CA HIS A 17 5.98 9.93 2.32
C HIS A 17 4.45 9.93 2.32
N LYS A 18 3.80 11.07 2.04
CA LYS A 18 2.35 11.21 2.20
C LYS A 18 1.54 10.82 0.96
N PHE A 19 2.19 10.56 -0.17
CA PHE A 19 1.54 10.19 -1.44
C PHE A 19 2.06 8.89 -2.07
N PHE A 20 2.84 8.08 -1.36
CA PHE A 20 3.23 6.78 -1.90
C PHE A 20 2.02 5.85 -1.86
N SER A 21 1.37 5.70 -3.00
CA SER A 21 0.67 4.46 -3.31
C SER A 21 1.57 3.67 -4.23
N MET A 22 1.63 2.35 -4.06
CA MET A 22 2.47 1.48 -4.87
C MET A 22 1.59 0.52 -5.65
N LEU A 23 1.88 0.37 -6.93
CA LEU A 23 1.35 -0.70 -7.76
C LEU A 23 2.43 -1.78 -7.87
N ILE A 24 2.11 -2.99 -7.45
CA ILE A 24 3.01 -4.14 -7.53
C ILE A 24 2.39 -5.15 -8.49
N PRO A 25 3.08 -5.54 -9.59
CA PRO A 25 2.54 -6.50 -10.54
C PRO A 25 2.36 -7.89 -9.92
N LEU A 26 1.30 -8.58 -10.33
CA LEU A 26 1.03 -9.99 -10.02
C LEU A 26 1.20 -10.86 -11.26
N HIS A 27 1.33 -12.17 -11.07
CA HIS A 27 1.58 -13.14 -12.15
C HIS A 27 0.42 -13.26 -13.16
N ASP A 28 -0.80 -12.89 -12.78
CA ASP A 28 -2.01 -13.02 -13.57
C ASP A 28 -2.46 -11.70 -14.22
N GLN A 29 -1.50 -10.82 -14.49
CA GLN A 29 -1.72 -9.52 -15.14
C GLN A 29 -2.63 -8.57 -14.33
N ARG A 30 -2.87 -8.86 -13.06
CA ARG A 30 -3.45 -7.94 -12.07
C ARG A 30 -2.33 -7.18 -11.33
N TRP A 31 -2.71 -6.16 -10.58
CA TRP A 31 -1.80 -5.42 -9.69
C TRP A 31 -2.31 -5.40 -8.27
N LEU A 32 -1.40 -5.51 -7.31
CA LEU A 32 -1.64 -5.15 -5.93
C LEU A 32 -1.43 -3.64 -5.78
N PHE A 33 -2.50 -2.90 -5.52
CA PHE A 33 -2.44 -1.50 -5.15
C PHE A 33 -2.39 -1.35 -3.63
N VAL A 34 -1.31 -0.77 -3.13
CA VAL A 34 -1.10 -0.49 -1.70
C VAL A 34 -1.21 1.01 -1.47
N ASN A 35 -2.23 1.45 -0.74
CA ASN A 35 -2.36 2.84 -0.33
C ASN A 35 -1.89 3.00 1.11
N TRP A 36 -0.70 3.58 1.27
CA TRP A 36 -0.04 3.73 2.56
C TRP A 36 -0.68 4.81 3.43
N HIS A 37 -1.42 5.76 2.83
CA HIS A 37 -2.18 6.77 3.57
C HIS A 37 -3.42 6.16 4.26
N THR A 38 -4.20 5.37 3.52
CA THR A 38 -5.43 4.75 4.03
C THR A 38 -5.20 3.38 4.66
N ASN A 39 -4.00 2.81 4.48
CA ASN A 39 -3.63 1.47 4.93
C ASN A 39 -4.57 0.38 4.38
N LYS A 40 -4.97 0.54 3.13
CA LYS A 40 -5.85 -0.37 2.40
C LYS A 40 -5.08 -1.00 1.24
N LEU A 41 -5.51 -2.21 0.88
CA LEU A 41 -4.98 -2.95 -0.26
C LEU A 41 -6.10 -3.37 -1.19
N TRP A 42 -5.87 -3.20 -2.49
CA TRP A 42 -6.78 -3.60 -3.54
C TRP A 42 -6.03 -4.45 -4.56
N ILE A 43 -6.74 -5.39 -5.15
CA ILE A 43 -6.35 -5.94 -6.44
C ILE A 43 -6.99 -5.09 -7.51
N VAL A 44 -6.20 -4.71 -8.51
CA VAL A 44 -6.66 -3.95 -9.66
C VAL A 44 -6.50 -4.84 -10.88
N ASP A 45 -7.57 -4.99 -11.66
CA ASP A 45 -7.53 -5.73 -12.93
C ASP A 45 -6.97 -4.87 -14.08
N GLN A 46 -6.84 -5.46 -15.26
CA GLN A 46 -6.34 -4.81 -16.49
C GLN A 46 -7.17 -3.61 -16.94
N GLN A 47 -8.44 -3.58 -16.58
CA GLN A 47 -9.36 -2.50 -16.90
C GLN A 47 -9.29 -1.39 -15.84
N GLY A 48 -8.43 -1.53 -14.82
CA GLY A 48 -8.28 -0.59 -13.73
C GLY A 48 -9.35 -0.71 -12.65
N LYS A 49 -10.16 -1.77 -12.66
CA LYS A 49 -11.24 -1.98 -11.69
C LYS A 49 -10.66 -2.51 -10.37
N PRO A 50 -10.86 -1.81 -9.25
CA PRO A 50 -10.35 -2.26 -7.96
C PRO A 50 -11.31 -3.23 -7.27
N LYS A 51 -10.77 -4.35 -6.77
CA LYS A 51 -11.40 -5.29 -5.84
C LYS A 51 -10.66 -5.21 -4.50
N LEU A 52 -11.37 -4.87 -3.43
CA LEU A 52 -10.77 -4.77 -2.09
C LEU A 52 -10.42 -6.18 -1.58
N ILE A 53 -9.18 -6.37 -1.11
CA ILE A 53 -8.69 -7.69 -0.65
C ILE A 53 -9.31 -8.07 0.70
N LYS A 54 -9.57 -7.07 1.56
CA LYS A 54 -10.27 -7.25 2.83
C LYS A 54 -10.57 -5.90 3.49
N GLU A 55 -11.63 -5.80 4.28
CA GLU A 55 -12.02 -4.59 5.02
C GLU A 55 -11.10 -4.21 6.20
N THR A 56 -10.05 -4.97 6.48
CA THR A 56 -9.22 -4.71 7.65
C THR A 56 -8.26 -3.56 7.38
N LYS A 57 -8.50 -2.40 8.01
CA LYS A 57 -7.54 -1.30 8.11
C LYS A 57 -6.23 -1.80 8.73
N ILE A 58 -5.19 -2.02 7.93
CA ILE A 58 -3.91 -2.57 8.40
C ILE A 58 -3.04 -1.42 8.93
N ARG A 59 -3.18 -1.09 10.21
CA ARG A 59 -2.43 0.04 10.77
C ARG A 59 -0.91 -0.11 10.57
N ASN A 60 -0.31 0.95 10.05
CA ASN A 60 1.14 1.17 9.95
C ASN A 60 1.86 0.02 9.23
N ILE A 61 1.49 -0.20 7.97
CA ILE A 61 2.25 -1.04 7.04
C ILE A 61 3.68 -0.49 6.97
N ARG A 62 4.69 -1.36 7.08
CA ARG A 62 6.11 -1.00 6.89
C ARG A 62 6.67 -1.66 5.64
N ASN A 63 6.38 -2.94 5.44
CA ASN A 63 6.82 -3.69 4.27
C ASN A 63 5.69 -4.57 3.73
N VAL A 64 5.73 -4.80 2.43
CA VAL A 64 4.85 -5.73 1.71
C VAL A 64 5.74 -6.67 0.89
N CYS A 65 5.43 -7.95 0.91
CA CYS A 65 6.09 -8.97 0.10
C CYS A 65 5.03 -9.86 -0.54
N ILE A 66 5.20 -10.23 -1.80
CA ILE A 66 4.27 -11.05 -2.56
C ILE A 66 4.92 -12.41 -2.81
N ALA A 67 4.15 -13.48 -2.63
CA ALA A 67 4.64 -14.81 -2.93
C ALA A 67 4.99 -14.95 -4.43
N PRO A 68 5.99 -15.77 -4.82
CA PRO A 68 6.38 -15.97 -6.22
C PRO A 68 5.30 -16.56 -7.15
N ASN A 69 4.17 -17.00 -6.60
CA ASN A 69 3.02 -17.47 -7.37
C ASN A 69 1.83 -16.50 -7.27
N SER A 70 2.03 -15.32 -6.69
CA SER A 70 1.00 -14.30 -6.41
C SER A 70 -0.22 -14.80 -5.61
N SER A 71 -0.13 -15.94 -4.93
CA SER A 71 -1.27 -16.48 -4.15
C SER A 71 -1.40 -15.88 -2.75
N TYR A 72 -0.32 -15.29 -2.23
CA TYR A 72 -0.28 -14.67 -0.90
C TYR A 72 0.45 -13.34 -0.91
N VAL A 73 0.05 -12.46 0.02
CA VAL A 73 0.80 -11.26 0.38
C VAL A 73 1.11 -11.28 1.88
N ALA A 74 2.38 -11.06 2.20
CA ALA A 74 2.87 -10.88 3.56
C ALA A 74 3.04 -9.39 3.85
N ILE A 75 2.52 -8.95 5.00
CA ILE A 75 2.56 -7.55 5.42
C ILE A 75 3.20 -7.47 6.79
N ARG A 76 4.33 -6.78 6.86
CA ARG A 76 4.96 -6.42 8.13
C ARG A 76 4.39 -5.09 8.60
N THR A 77 3.85 -5.08 9.81
CA THR A 77 3.40 -3.85 10.46
C THR A 77 4.49 -3.28 11.37
N GLU A 78 4.29 -2.06 11.87
CA GLU A 78 5.21 -1.41 12.80
C GLU A 78 5.45 -2.21 14.10
N LYS A 79 4.46 -2.99 14.55
CA LYS A 79 4.67 -3.88 15.69
C LYS A 79 5.59 -5.05 15.25
N PRO A 80 6.78 -5.21 15.86
CA PRO A 80 7.81 -6.13 15.37
C PRO A 80 7.36 -7.60 15.32
N SER A 81 6.37 -7.98 16.12
CA SER A 81 5.88 -9.36 16.25
C SER A 81 4.76 -9.74 15.28
N ALA A 82 4.24 -8.82 14.46
CA ALA A 82 3.07 -9.08 13.63
C ALA A 82 3.40 -8.98 12.14
N VAL A 83 3.75 -10.14 11.55
CA VAL A 83 3.62 -10.38 10.10
C VAL A 83 2.23 -10.94 9.85
N LYS A 84 1.46 -10.29 8.97
CA LYS A 84 0.14 -10.77 8.55
C LYS A 84 0.23 -11.37 7.16
N LEU A 85 -0.37 -12.54 6.97
CA LEU A 85 -0.49 -13.21 5.68
C LEU A 85 -1.92 -13.09 5.19
N TYR A 86 -2.08 -12.73 3.92
CA TYR A 86 -3.37 -12.65 3.24
C TYR A 86 -3.31 -13.48 1.97
N LYS A 87 -4.35 -14.27 1.73
CA LYS A 87 -4.56 -14.94 0.45
C LYS A 87 -5.08 -13.95 -0.57
N LEU A 88 -4.58 -14.04 -1.79
CA LEU A 88 -5.03 -13.27 -2.94
C LEU A 88 -5.92 -14.17 -3.79
N ASP A 89 -7.22 -13.87 -3.83
CA ASP A 89 -8.23 -14.53 -4.69
C ASP A 89 -8.49 -13.70 -5.95
#